data_AF-M0AVQ2-F1
#
_entry.id   AF-M0AVQ2-F1
#
_cell.length_a   1.000
_cell.length_b   1.000
_cell.length_c   1.000
_cell.angle_alpha   90.00
_cell.angle_beta   90.00
_cell.angle_gamma   90.00
#
_symmetry.space_group_name_H-M   'P 1'
#
loop_
_entity.id
_entity.type
_entity.pdbx_description
1 polymer ?
#
loop_
_entity_poly.entity_id
_entity_poly.type
_entity_poly.pdbx_seq_one_letter_code
_entity_poly.pdbx_strand_id
1 'polypeptide(L)'
;MTDFTTRRRVLQLSGVGATTSLAGCSQFDMLQNESDGGDEFELETGVEPAIDPADGITASVQPAREDLVALEQEVRDEAGEDATRQEMATMYEERRIELFQERAAEFESAMLEDDAVSLEAAVAEQGAFLIDGPDDRLVELLRDEEVDALLPGSEYELVLQQAQGQGANGNGNESAPDGESDGEGGNDSESGGENESTTDAESETDEGSESDGGTNSSE
;
A
#
# COMPACT_ATOMS: atom_id res chain seq x y z
N MET A 1 -63.72 -32.29 -35.39
CA MET A 1 -63.26 -30.90 -35.59
C MET A 1 -62.27 -30.63 -34.46
N THR A 2 -60.96 -30.91 -34.59
CA THR A 2 -59.93 -30.10 -35.28
C THR A 2 -60.07 -28.62 -34.93
N ASP A 3 -59.13 -28.03 -34.20
CA ASP A 3 -57.83 -27.64 -34.75
C ASP A 3 -56.72 -27.54 -33.69
N PHE A 4 -55.55 -28.10 -34.01
CA PHE A 4 -54.28 -27.82 -33.35
C PHE A 4 -53.66 -26.61 -34.04
N THR A 5 -53.44 -25.51 -33.30
CA THR A 5 -52.58 -24.41 -33.78
C THR A 5 -51.47 -24.11 -32.77
N THR A 6 -50.33 -24.72 -33.10
CA THR A 6 -48.95 -24.28 -32.94
C THR A 6 -48.74 -22.78 -32.71
N ARG A 7 -48.17 -22.39 -31.58
CA ARG A 7 -47.28 -21.21 -31.49
C ARG A 7 -45.95 -21.59 -30.85
N ARG A 8 -45.10 -22.07 -31.74
CA ARG A 8 -43.64 -22.14 -31.64
C ARG A 8 -43.08 -20.73 -31.38
N ARG A 9 -42.49 -20.49 -30.21
CA ARG A 9 -41.40 -19.50 -30.02
C ARG A 9 -40.14 -20.35 -29.82
N VAL A 10 -39.50 -20.83 -30.89
CA VAL A 10 -38.39 -20.18 -31.62
C VAL A 10 -37.40 -19.46 -30.68
N LEU A 11 -36.43 -20.25 -30.23
CA LEU A 11 -35.02 -19.96 -29.99
C LEU A 11 -34.57 -18.48 -30.10
N GLN A 12 -34.14 -17.92 -28.97
CA GLN A 12 -32.97 -17.04 -28.93
C GLN A 12 -32.02 -17.55 -27.84
N LEU A 13 -31.41 -18.70 -28.14
CA LEU A 13 -30.13 -19.08 -27.58
C LEU A 13 -29.08 -18.24 -28.33
N SER A 14 -28.81 -17.02 -27.84
CA SER A 14 -27.68 -16.22 -28.29
C SER A 14 -26.41 -16.87 -27.75
N GLY A 15 -25.95 -17.88 -28.47
CA GLY A 15 -24.61 -18.40 -28.33
C GLY A 15 -23.62 -17.34 -28.81
N VAL A 16 -22.85 -16.77 -27.89
CA VAL A 16 -21.52 -16.27 -28.21
C VAL A 16 -20.57 -17.38 -27.82
N GLY A 17 -20.11 -18.11 -28.84
CA GLY A 17 -19.01 -19.02 -28.71
C GLY A 17 -17.71 -18.23 -28.63
N ALA A 18 -16.93 -18.50 -27.60
CA ALA A 18 -15.49 -18.34 -27.60
C ALA A 18 -14.90 -19.46 -26.76
N THR A 19 -14.84 -20.66 -27.33
CA THR A 19 -13.88 -21.67 -26.88
C THR A 19 -12.52 -21.24 -27.40
N THR A 20 -11.74 -20.54 -26.59
CA THR A 20 -10.32 -20.31 -26.84
C THR A 20 -9.53 -21.14 -25.85
N SER A 21 -9.27 -22.40 -26.21
CA SER A 21 -8.14 -23.12 -25.65
C SER A 21 -6.86 -22.46 -26.16
N LEU A 22 -6.35 -21.52 -25.38
CA LEU A 22 -4.95 -21.11 -25.43
C LEU A 22 -4.39 -21.34 -24.04
N ALA A 23 -3.43 -22.25 -23.99
CA ALA A 23 -2.56 -22.44 -22.85
C ALA A 23 -1.83 -21.12 -22.52
N GLY A 24 -1.63 -20.87 -21.24
CA GLY A 24 -0.65 -19.91 -20.75
C GLY A 24 -1.23 -18.59 -20.27
N CYS A 25 -1.44 -18.53 -18.94
CA CYS A 25 -1.03 -17.42 -18.07
C CYS A 25 -1.28 -15.98 -18.58
N SER A 26 -2.47 -15.46 -18.31
CA SER A 26 -2.70 -14.10 -17.77
C SER A 26 -4.21 -13.88 -17.70
N GLN A 27 -4.86 -14.49 -16.71
CA GLN A 27 -6.26 -14.20 -16.39
C GLN A 27 -6.28 -13.01 -15.44
N PHE A 28 -6.01 -11.84 -15.99
CA PHE A 28 -6.34 -10.58 -15.36
C PHE A 28 -7.29 -9.86 -16.30
N ASP A 29 -8.36 -9.33 -15.72
CA ASP A 29 -9.49 -8.61 -16.32
C ASP A 29 -10.76 -9.43 -16.65
N MET A 30 -11.88 -8.91 -16.13
CA MET A 30 -13.28 -9.35 -16.23
C MET A 30 -13.83 -10.31 -15.16
N LEU A 31 -13.69 -9.92 -13.89
CA LEU A 31 -14.87 -9.87 -13.02
C LEU A 31 -15.40 -8.43 -13.00
N GLN A 32 -16.13 -8.04 -14.06
CA GLN A 32 -17.11 -6.96 -13.92
C GLN A 32 -18.29 -7.58 -13.17
N ASN A 33 -18.37 -7.27 -11.88
CA ASN A 33 -19.48 -7.63 -11.01
C ASN A 33 -20.71 -6.82 -11.44
N GLU A 34 -21.57 -7.41 -12.27
CA GLU A 34 -22.99 -7.03 -12.35
C GLU A 34 -23.68 -7.49 -11.05
N SER A 35 -23.59 -6.69 -9.98
CA SER A 35 -24.50 -6.80 -8.83
C SER A 35 -25.69 -5.86 -9.00
N ASP A 36 -26.83 -6.47 -9.32
CA ASP A 36 -28.17 -5.88 -9.30
C ASP A 36 -28.71 -5.93 -7.86
N GLY A 37 -28.82 -4.78 -7.20
CA GLY A 37 -29.81 -4.52 -6.13
C GLY A 37 -29.45 -4.91 -4.70
N GLY A 38 -28.68 -4.05 -4.02
CA GLY A 38 -28.59 -3.93 -2.57
C GLY A 38 -27.82 -2.65 -2.24
N ASP A 39 -28.30 -1.81 -1.33
CA ASP A 39 -27.50 -0.73 -0.74
C ASP A 39 -26.42 -1.40 0.14
N GLU A 40 -25.31 -1.79 -0.49
CA GLU A 40 -24.06 -2.20 0.14
C GLU A 40 -23.02 -1.24 -0.40
N PHE A 41 -22.63 -0.27 0.44
CA PHE A 41 -21.52 0.62 0.19
C PHE A 41 -20.28 -0.28 0.26
N GLU A 42 -19.84 -0.79 -0.88
CA GLU A 42 -18.52 -1.39 -1.05
C GLU A 42 -17.66 -0.30 -1.69
N LEU A 43 -16.81 0.35 -0.90
CA LEU A 43 -15.86 1.30 -1.44
C LEU A 43 -14.96 0.59 -2.43
N GLU A 44 -14.92 1.12 -3.65
CA GLU A 44 -14.03 0.61 -4.69
C GLU A 44 -12.57 0.80 -4.23
N THR A 45 -11.95 -0.30 -3.82
CA THR A 45 -10.55 -0.31 -3.39
C THR A 45 -9.64 0.15 -4.53
N GLY A 46 -8.75 1.11 -4.26
CA GLY A 46 -7.82 1.64 -5.26
C GLY A 46 -8.39 2.74 -6.19
N VAL A 47 -9.56 3.32 -5.88
CA VAL A 47 -10.11 4.48 -6.60
C VAL A 47 -9.60 5.80 -6.00
N GLU A 48 -9.52 6.86 -6.82
CA GLU A 48 -9.17 8.20 -6.37
C GLU A 48 -10.15 8.70 -5.29
N PRO A 49 -9.66 9.31 -4.20
CA PRO A 49 -10.50 9.76 -3.10
C PRO A 49 -11.48 10.87 -3.52
N ALA A 50 -12.65 10.89 -2.89
CA ALA A 50 -13.67 11.92 -3.14
C ALA A 50 -13.28 13.31 -2.59
N ILE A 51 -12.38 13.34 -1.60
CA ILE A 51 -11.75 14.55 -1.06
C ILE A 51 -10.27 14.60 -1.39
N ASP A 52 -9.68 15.79 -1.26
CA ASP A 52 -8.22 15.89 -1.26
C ASP A 52 -7.68 15.14 -0.03
N PRO A 53 -6.73 14.21 -0.21
CA PRO A 53 -6.18 13.45 0.89
C PRO A 53 -5.55 14.33 1.97
N ALA A 54 -5.08 15.54 1.65
CA ALA A 54 -4.55 16.46 2.67
C ALA A 54 -5.64 17.02 3.62
N ASP A 55 -6.91 16.98 3.22
CA ASP A 55 -8.05 17.45 4.02
C ASP A 55 -8.63 16.34 4.92
N GLY A 56 -8.25 15.07 4.71
CA GLY A 56 -8.71 13.92 5.49
C GLY A 56 -7.66 13.34 6.45
N ILE A 57 -8.06 12.30 7.17
CA ILE A 57 -7.19 11.52 8.07
C ILE A 57 -7.04 10.10 7.52
N THR A 58 -5.83 9.57 7.57
CA THR A 58 -5.59 8.16 7.22
C THR A 58 -5.77 7.29 8.45
N ALA A 59 -6.79 6.44 8.45
CA ALA A 59 -6.93 5.35 9.41
C ALA A 59 -6.18 4.11 8.91
N SER A 60 -5.36 3.52 9.78
CA SER A 60 -4.69 2.25 9.53
C SER A 60 -5.33 1.17 10.38
N VAL A 61 -5.72 0.08 9.73
CA VAL A 61 -6.32 -1.12 10.33
C VAL A 61 -5.44 -2.30 9.99
N GLN A 62 -5.07 -3.10 10.98
CA GLN A 62 -4.23 -4.27 10.83
C GLN A 62 -4.95 -5.55 11.27
N PRO A 63 -4.66 -6.68 10.61
CA PRO A 63 -5.01 -8.00 11.11
C PRO A 63 -4.49 -8.21 12.53
N ALA A 64 -5.19 -9.04 13.29
CA ALA A 64 -4.73 -9.35 14.63
C ALA A 64 -3.36 -10.02 14.55
N ARG A 65 -2.48 -9.68 15.49
CA ARG A 65 -1.11 -10.22 15.51
C ARG A 65 -1.08 -11.74 15.57
N GLU A 66 -2.06 -12.34 16.23
CA GLU A 66 -2.22 -13.79 16.33
C GLU A 66 -2.47 -14.43 14.96
N ASP A 67 -3.26 -13.79 14.11
CA ASP A 67 -3.56 -14.26 12.75
C ASP A 67 -2.32 -14.15 11.85
N LEU A 68 -1.55 -13.07 11.98
CA LEU A 68 -0.29 -12.92 11.24
C LEU A 68 0.76 -13.99 11.62
N VAL A 69 0.82 -14.36 12.90
CA VAL A 69 1.72 -15.41 13.39
C VAL A 69 1.22 -16.81 13.02
N ALA A 70 -0.11 -17.00 12.99
CA ALA A 70 -0.72 -18.22 12.48
C ALA A 70 -0.41 -18.38 10.99
N LEU A 71 -0.51 -17.30 10.22
CA LEU A 71 -0.22 -17.27 8.79
C LEU A 71 1.22 -17.70 8.47
N GLU A 72 2.22 -17.21 9.23
CA GLU A 72 3.62 -17.62 9.04
C GLU A 72 3.83 -19.14 9.22
N GLN A 73 3.05 -19.77 10.10
CA GLN A 73 3.10 -21.21 10.32
C GLN A 73 2.35 -21.95 9.21
N GLU A 74 1.15 -21.49 8.85
CA GLU A 74 0.34 -22.07 7.78
C GLU A 74 1.09 -22.08 6.44
N VAL A 75 1.70 -20.97 6.06
CA VAL A 75 2.48 -20.88 4.81
C VAL A 75 3.66 -21.86 4.82
N ARG A 76 4.32 -22.04 5.97
CA ARG A 76 5.42 -23.00 6.11
C ARG A 76 4.94 -24.44 5.98
N ASP A 77 3.79 -24.75 6.58
CA ASP A 77 3.21 -26.09 6.54
C ASP A 77 2.66 -26.42 5.13
N GLU A 78 2.06 -25.44 4.44
CA GLU A 78 1.48 -25.59 3.11
C GLU A 78 2.54 -25.69 2.01
N ALA A 79 3.56 -24.82 2.02
CA ALA A 79 4.60 -24.83 1.02
C ALA A 79 5.53 -26.06 1.13
N GLY A 80 5.70 -26.57 2.36
CA GLY A 80 6.53 -27.73 2.66
C GLY A 80 8.05 -27.45 2.70
N GLU A 81 8.82 -28.47 3.04
CA GLU A 81 10.28 -28.34 3.31
C GLU A 81 11.12 -28.05 2.04
N ASP A 82 10.61 -28.36 0.86
CA ASP A 82 11.29 -28.17 -0.42
C ASP A 82 10.99 -26.83 -1.10
N ALA A 83 10.11 -26.00 -0.52
CA ALA A 83 9.71 -24.73 -1.10
C ALA A 83 10.88 -23.75 -1.21
N THR A 84 10.92 -23.03 -2.34
CA THR A 84 11.89 -21.95 -2.49
C THR A 84 11.49 -20.76 -1.62
N ARG A 85 12.48 -19.94 -1.25
CA ARG A 85 12.24 -18.69 -0.51
C ARG A 85 11.30 -17.74 -1.26
N GLN A 86 11.30 -17.79 -2.59
CA GLN A 86 10.43 -16.94 -3.41
C GLN A 86 8.97 -17.41 -3.34
N GLU A 87 8.72 -18.72 -3.48
CA GLU A 87 7.36 -19.28 -3.36
C GLU A 87 6.76 -19.01 -1.99
N MET A 88 7.55 -19.19 -0.92
CA MET A 88 7.14 -18.87 0.45
C MET A 88 6.77 -17.39 0.62
N ALA A 89 7.55 -16.48 0.03
CA ALA A 89 7.30 -15.05 0.12
C ALA A 89 6.02 -14.66 -0.63
N THR A 90 5.81 -15.21 -1.82
CA THR A 90 4.58 -14.97 -2.61
C THR A 90 3.34 -15.48 -1.89
N MET A 91 3.35 -16.73 -1.41
CA MET A 91 2.22 -17.29 -0.66
C MET A 91 1.91 -16.49 0.60
N TYR A 92 2.94 -16.09 1.34
CA TYR A 92 2.76 -15.24 2.52
C TYR A 92 2.14 -13.89 2.17
N GLU A 93 2.61 -13.23 1.10
CA GLU A 93 2.08 -11.94 0.68
C GLU A 93 0.62 -12.03 0.23
N GLU A 94 0.27 -13.03 -0.60
CA GLU A 94 -1.10 -13.26 -1.06
C GLU A 94 -2.07 -13.47 0.12
N ARG A 95 -1.73 -14.37 1.03
CA ARG A 95 -2.57 -14.65 2.21
C ARG A 95 -2.62 -13.50 3.20
N ARG A 96 -1.53 -12.74 3.34
CA ARG A 96 -1.53 -11.55 4.17
C ARG A 96 -2.48 -10.51 3.61
N ILE A 97 -2.50 -10.31 2.29
CA ILE A 97 -3.45 -9.41 1.63
C ILE A 97 -4.90 -9.86 1.89
N GLU A 98 -5.19 -11.17 1.84
CA GLU A 98 -6.51 -11.70 2.19
C GLU A 98 -6.93 -11.32 3.62
N LEU A 99 -6.05 -11.46 4.60
CA LEU A 99 -6.33 -11.05 6.00
C LEU A 99 -6.57 -9.55 6.13
N PHE A 100 -5.81 -8.74 5.39
CA PHE A 100 -6.02 -7.29 5.35
C PHE A 100 -7.37 -6.93 4.73
N GLN A 101 -7.78 -7.60 3.64
CA GLN A 101 -9.08 -7.40 3.02
C GLN A 101 -10.24 -7.81 3.93
N GLU A 102 -10.09 -8.92 4.67
CA GLU A 102 -11.09 -9.35 5.66
C GLU A 102 -11.26 -8.29 6.76
N ARG A 103 -10.16 -7.83 7.36
CA ARG A 103 -10.23 -6.76 8.36
C ARG A 103 -10.74 -5.44 7.80
N ALA A 104 -10.38 -5.13 6.57
CA ALA A 104 -10.87 -3.95 5.89
C ALA A 104 -12.40 -3.97 5.75
N ALA A 105 -12.96 -5.12 5.35
CA ALA A 105 -14.40 -5.30 5.22
C ALA A 105 -15.13 -5.22 6.57
N GLU A 106 -14.52 -5.76 7.65
CA GLU A 106 -15.07 -5.61 9.02
C GLU A 106 -15.12 -4.13 9.44
N PHE A 107 -14.03 -3.39 9.20
CA PHE A 107 -13.95 -1.98 9.54
C PHE A 107 -14.95 -1.14 8.74
N GLU A 108 -15.04 -1.35 7.44
CA GLU A 108 -16.01 -0.68 6.58
C GLU A 108 -17.46 -0.95 7.03
N SER A 109 -17.76 -2.21 7.39
CA SER A 109 -19.07 -2.57 7.93
C SER A 109 -19.38 -1.84 9.24
N ALA A 110 -18.41 -1.69 10.13
CA ALA A 110 -18.58 -0.94 11.37
C ALA A 110 -18.79 0.57 11.13
N MET A 111 -18.06 1.14 10.17
CA MET A 111 -18.18 2.56 9.81
C MET A 111 -19.50 2.88 9.12
N LEU A 112 -20.13 1.93 8.42
CA LEU A 112 -21.48 2.11 7.87
C LEU A 112 -22.55 2.29 8.94
N GLU A 113 -22.30 1.85 10.17
CA GLU A 113 -23.18 2.06 11.31
C GLU A 113 -22.94 3.43 12.01
N ASP A 114 -21.87 4.14 11.64
CA ASP A 114 -21.48 5.44 12.21
C ASP A 114 -21.79 6.61 11.27
N ASP A 115 -22.87 7.34 11.54
CA ASP A 115 -23.26 8.52 10.75
C ASP A 115 -22.29 9.72 10.89
N ALA A 116 -21.34 9.69 11.82
CA ALA A 116 -20.46 10.82 12.11
C ALA A 116 -19.12 10.76 11.39
N VAL A 117 -18.70 9.57 10.93
CA VAL A 117 -17.44 9.38 10.19
C VAL A 117 -17.77 8.93 8.78
N SER A 118 -17.21 9.63 7.79
CA SER A 118 -17.35 9.30 6.38
C SER A 118 -16.11 8.56 5.90
N LEU A 119 -16.32 7.47 5.17
CA LEU A 119 -15.26 6.72 4.51
C LEU A 119 -15.13 7.21 3.07
N GLU A 120 -14.02 7.89 2.77
CA GLU A 120 -13.83 8.59 1.50
C GLU A 120 -13.09 7.74 0.47
N ALA A 121 -12.17 6.89 0.92
CA ALA A 121 -11.42 5.96 0.07
C ALA A 121 -10.75 4.85 0.90
N ALA A 122 -10.41 3.74 0.24
CA ALA A 122 -9.76 2.59 0.88
C ALA A 122 -8.70 1.94 -0.02
N VAL A 123 -7.61 1.50 0.61
CA VAL A 123 -6.62 0.57 0.05
C VAL A 123 -6.63 -0.66 0.96
N ALA A 124 -7.62 -1.52 0.75
CA ALA A 124 -7.90 -2.68 1.61
C ALA A 124 -6.71 -3.63 1.74
N GLU A 125 -5.94 -3.83 0.67
CA GLU A 125 -4.75 -4.71 0.65
C GLU A 125 -3.65 -4.29 1.64
N GLN A 126 -3.68 -3.02 2.08
CA GLN A 126 -2.74 -2.45 3.04
C GLN A 126 -3.45 -1.95 4.31
N GLY A 127 -4.77 -2.16 4.42
CA GLY A 127 -5.56 -1.70 5.57
C GLY A 127 -5.53 -0.19 5.77
N ALA A 128 -5.44 0.60 4.70
CA ALA A 128 -5.41 2.06 4.78
C ALA A 128 -6.71 2.66 4.29
N PHE A 129 -7.28 3.56 5.09
CA PHE A 129 -8.56 4.22 4.81
C PHE A 129 -8.38 5.72 4.92
N LEU A 130 -8.94 6.46 3.98
CA LEU A 130 -9.09 7.91 4.10
C LEU A 130 -10.48 8.19 4.68
N ILE A 131 -10.51 8.84 5.84
CA ILE A 131 -11.73 9.13 6.57
C ILE A 131 -11.83 10.63 6.89
N ASP A 132 -13.06 11.13 6.94
CA ASP A 132 -13.40 12.48 7.38
C ASP A 132 -14.44 12.42 8.50
N GLY A 133 -14.35 13.34 9.47
CA GLY A 133 -15.27 13.36 10.59
C GLY A 133 -14.82 14.28 11.73
N PRO A 134 -15.64 14.42 12.78
CA PRO A 134 -15.29 15.23 13.94
C PRO A 134 -14.16 14.59 14.75
N ASP A 135 -13.18 15.40 15.16
CA ASP A 135 -11.99 14.98 15.92
C ASP A 135 -12.30 14.06 17.11
N ASP A 136 -13.36 14.37 17.87
CA ASP A 136 -13.77 13.58 19.03
C ASP A 136 -14.13 12.13 18.65
N ARG A 137 -14.81 11.92 17.52
CA ARG A 137 -15.15 10.58 17.02
C ARG A 137 -13.94 9.85 16.50
N LEU A 138 -13.05 10.52 15.77
CA LEU A 138 -11.82 9.91 15.27
C LEU A 138 -10.95 9.39 16.44
N VAL A 139 -10.82 10.18 17.50
CA VAL A 139 -10.09 9.75 18.72
C VAL A 139 -10.80 8.59 19.43
N GLU A 140 -12.12 8.49 19.35
CA GLU A 140 -12.86 7.34 19.89
C GLU A 140 -12.53 6.05 19.13
N LEU A 141 -12.36 6.08 17.80
CA LEU A 141 -11.92 4.90 17.02
C LEU A 141 -10.60 4.30 17.54
N LEU A 142 -9.64 5.17 17.91
CA LEU A 142 -8.37 4.73 18.51
C LEU A 142 -8.53 4.16 19.91
N ARG A 143 -9.50 4.67 20.68
CA ARG A 143 -9.74 4.24 22.06
C ARG A 143 -10.47 2.91 22.12
N ASP A 144 -11.36 2.68 21.17
CA ASP A 144 -12.14 1.46 21.04
C ASP A 144 -11.40 0.37 20.24
N GLU A 145 -10.15 0.66 19.83
CA GLU A 145 -9.26 -0.26 19.10
C GLU A 145 -9.84 -0.69 17.74
N GLU A 146 -10.70 0.15 17.15
CA GLU A 146 -11.27 -0.06 15.81
C GLU A 146 -10.22 0.24 14.72
N VAL A 147 -9.27 1.12 15.02
CA VAL A 147 -8.12 1.45 14.18
C VAL A 147 -6.84 1.38 15.00
N ASP A 148 -5.75 0.94 14.38
CA ASP A 148 -4.43 0.85 15.01
C ASP A 148 -3.71 2.19 15.07
N ALA A 149 -3.94 3.05 14.08
CA ALA A 149 -3.32 4.35 13.99
C ALA A 149 -4.17 5.35 13.20
N LEU A 150 -4.07 6.62 13.58
CA LEU A 150 -4.50 7.75 12.78
C LEU A 150 -3.26 8.54 12.33
N LEU A 151 -3.15 8.71 11.03
CA LEU A 151 -2.02 9.31 10.34
C LEU A 151 -2.52 10.53 9.54
N PRO A 152 -1.64 11.49 9.23
CA PRO A 152 -1.99 12.58 8.33
C PRO A 152 -2.44 12.02 6.97
N GLY A 153 -3.46 12.63 6.36
CA GLY A 153 -4.01 12.14 5.11
C GLY A 153 -3.02 12.06 3.93
N SER A 154 -1.90 12.80 3.97
CA SER A 154 -0.78 12.64 3.02
C SER A 154 -0.15 11.23 3.03
N GLU A 155 -0.28 10.48 4.13
CA GLU A 155 0.19 9.09 4.19
C GLU A 155 -0.69 8.18 3.32
N TYR A 156 -1.98 8.49 3.17
CA TYR A 156 -2.86 7.76 2.24
C TYR A 156 -2.35 7.87 0.80
N GLU A 157 -1.90 9.05 0.36
CA GLU A 157 -1.32 9.22 -0.99
C GLU A 157 -0.09 8.36 -1.21
N LEU A 158 0.76 8.21 -0.19
CA LEU A 158 1.95 7.36 -0.26
C LEU A 158 1.55 5.89 -0.44
N VAL A 159 0.57 5.43 0.33
CA VAL A 159 0.03 4.07 0.27
C VAL A 159 -0.61 3.81 -1.09
N LEU A 160 -1.41 4.75 -1.59
CA LEU A 160 -2.05 4.67 -2.90
C LEU A 160 -1.02 4.58 -4.03
N GLN A 161 0.04 5.40 -3.97
CA GLN A 161 1.14 5.34 -4.95
C GLN A 161 1.89 4.01 -4.91
N GLN A 162 2.12 3.43 -3.73
CA GLN A 162 2.72 2.09 -3.62
C GLN A 162 1.81 1.02 -4.23
N ALA A 163 0.52 1.04 -3.91
CA ALA A 163 -0.45 0.09 -4.45
C ALA A 163 -0.50 0.15 -5.99
N GLN A 164 -0.55 1.36 -6.56
CA GLN A 164 -0.52 1.55 -8.02
C GLN A 164 0.84 1.20 -8.64
N GLY A 165 1.94 1.46 -7.94
CA GLY A 165 3.29 1.11 -8.36
C GLY A 165 3.55 -0.40 -8.39
N GLN A 166 2.93 -1.17 -7.49
CA GLN A 166 2.98 -2.63 -7.47
C GLN A 166 2.33 -3.24 -8.73
N GLY A 167 1.30 -2.57 -9.29
CA GLY A 167 0.66 -2.96 -10.56
C GLY A 167 1.41 -2.53 -11.84
N ALA A 168 2.27 -1.50 -11.75
CA ALA A 168 3.00 -0.96 -12.91
C ALA A 168 4.39 -1.59 -13.14
N ASN A 169 4.92 -2.38 -12.19
CA ASN A 169 6.30 -2.87 -12.24
C ASN A 169 6.48 -4.26 -12.88
N GLY A 170 5.57 -4.65 -13.79
CA GLY A 170 5.75 -5.81 -14.67
C GLY A 170 6.48 -5.52 -15.98
N ASN A 171 6.65 -4.24 -16.37
CA ASN A 171 7.22 -3.86 -17.66
C ASN A 171 7.99 -2.53 -17.58
N GLY A 172 9.16 -2.56 -16.96
CA GLY A 172 10.06 -1.40 -16.83
C GLY A 172 11.52 -1.77 -17.02
N ASN A 173 11.83 -2.31 -18.19
CA ASN A 173 13.16 -2.56 -18.73
C ASN A 173 14.20 -1.50 -18.32
N GLU A 174 15.21 -1.94 -17.58
CA GLU A 174 16.60 -1.48 -17.56
C GLU A 174 16.86 -0.12 -18.25
N SER A 175 16.95 0.95 -17.46
CA SER A 175 17.81 2.08 -17.81
C SER A 175 19.14 1.88 -17.09
N ALA A 176 20.01 1.08 -17.71
CA ALA A 176 21.43 1.10 -17.40
C ALA A 176 21.97 2.52 -17.67
N PRO A 177 22.83 3.08 -16.81
CA PRO A 177 23.57 4.29 -17.16
C PRO A 177 24.51 3.95 -18.33
N ASP A 178 24.23 4.51 -19.50
CA ASP A 178 25.06 4.39 -20.70
C ASP A 178 26.44 5.00 -20.40
N GLY A 179 27.41 4.11 -20.19
CA GLY A 179 28.82 4.45 -20.12
C GLY A 179 29.36 4.62 -21.52
N GLU A 180 29.25 5.83 -22.07
CA GLU A 180 29.95 6.19 -23.30
C GLU A 180 31.43 6.48 -23.00
N SER A 181 32.23 5.42 -23.16
CA SER A 181 33.67 5.46 -23.30
C SER A 181 34.04 5.99 -24.68
N ASP A 182 34.32 7.29 -24.80
CA ASP A 182 35.04 7.84 -25.95
C ASP A 182 36.47 8.20 -25.52
N GLY A 183 37.41 7.33 -25.88
CA GLY A 183 38.83 7.63 -25.86
C GLY A 183 39.24 8.26 -27.19
N GLU A 184 39.99 9.36 -27.13
CA GLU A 184 41.29 9.58 -27.79
C GLU A 184 41.60 11.08 -27.95
N GLY A 185 42.82 11.48 -27.60
CA GLY A 185 43.44 12.71 -28.11
C GLY A 185 44.04 13.63 -27.05
N GLY A 186 45.29 13.38 -26.67
CA GLY A 186 46.05 14.26 -25.79
C GLY A 186 46.40 15.62 -26.41
N ASN A 187 46.67 16.58 -25.54
CA ASN A 187 47.74 17.56 -25.72
C ASN A 187 48.11 18.17 -24.36
N ASP A 188 49.37 17.95 -23.98
CA ASP A 188 50.11 18.71 -22.99
C ASP A 188 49.98 20.22 -23.21
N SER A 189 49.67 20.94 -22.13
CA SER A 189 50.11 22.32 -21.97
C SER A 189 50.31 22.62 -20.49
N GLU A 190 51.54 22.40 -20.08
CA GLU A 190 52.23 23.09 -18.99
C GLU A 190 52.05 24.62 -19.08
N SER A 191 51.58 25.25 -18.00
CA SER A 191 51.99 26.60 -17.63
C SER A 191 51.68 26.85 -16.17
N GLY A 192 52.74 27.05 -15.39
CA GLY A 192 52.70 27.26 -13.95
C GLY A 192 52.07 28.58 -13.52
N GLY A 193 51.66 28.58 -12.26
CA GLY A 193 51.27 29.73 -11.47
C GLY A 193 51.45 29.36 -9.99
N GLU A 194 52.57 29.82 -9.46
CA GLU A 194 53.09 29.70 -8.10
C GLU A 194 52.25 30.38 -7.00
N ASN A 195 52.36 29.84 -5.77
CA ASN A 195 52.10 30.45 -4.45
C ASN A 195 50.63 30.78 -4.10
N GLU A 196 50.14 30.66 -2.87
CA GLU A 196 50.75 30.89 -1.55
C GLU A 196 49.99 30.14 -0.44
N SER A 197 50.74 29.61 0.53
CA SER A 197 50.22 29.15 1.82
C SER A 197 49.80 30.33 2.68
N THR A 198 48.59 30.29 3.23
CA THR A 198 48.27 30.96 4.51
C THR A 198 47.41 30.05 5.36
N THR A 199 48.06 29.45 6.35
CA THR A 199 47.48 29.03 7.62
C THR A 199 46.80 30.21 8.30
N ASP A 200 45.53 30.06 8.66
CA ASP A 200 44.92 30.84 9.74
C ASP A 200 44.15 29.85 10.63
N ALA A 201 44.90 29.32 11.59
CA ALA A 201 44.40 28.71 12.80
C ALA A 201 44.37 29.82 13.84
N GLU A 202 43.22 30.47 13.99
CA GLU A 202 42.97 31.43 15.06
C GLU A 202 42.20 30.71 16.17
N SER A 203 42.97 30.26 17.16
CA SER A 203 42.55 29.98 18.53
C SER A 203 42.27 31.35 19.20
N GLU A 204 41.29 31.55 20.09
CA GLU A 204 41.36 31.23 21.52
C GLU A 204 40.09 31.79 22.24
N THR A 205 39.58 31.00 23.20
CA THR A 205 39.18 31.32 24.60
C THR A 205 38.15 32.41 24.96
N ASP A 206 37.24 32.08 25.89
CA ASP A 206 37.24 32.53 27.33
C ASP A 206 35.80 32.51 27.91
N GLU A 207 35.36 31.49 28.67
CA GLU A 207 35.44 31.25 30.13
C GLU A 207 34.10 31.46 30.86
N GLY A 208 33.84 30.55 31.81
CA GLY A 208 32.63 30.53 32.64
C GLY A 208 32.49 29.24 33.43
N SER A 209 33.55 28.85 34.17
CA SER A 209 33.46 27.82 35.21
C SER A 209 32.74 28.39 36.44
N GLU A 210 31.69 27.71 36.89
CA GLU A 210 31.26 27.77 38.28
C GLU A 210 31.20 26.35 38.86
N SER A 211 32.13 26.12 39.78
CA SER A 211 32.21 24.97 40.68
C SER A 211 31.59 25.36 42.02
N ASP A 212 30.68 24.53 42.51
CA ASP A 212 30.43 24.27 43.94
C ASP A 212 29.92 22.81 43.96
N GLY A 213 30.64 21.79 44.47
CA GLY A 213 30.97 21.62 45.89
C GLY A 213 29.67 21.40 46.67
N GLY A 214 29.28 20.25 47.23
CA GLY A 214 29.92 18.99 47.58
C GLY A 214 29.20 18.47 48.84
N THR A 215 29.08 17.14 48.99
CA THR A 215 28.73 16.38 50.22
C THR A 215 27.23 16.41 50.64
N ASN A 216 26.59 15.39 51.23
CA ASN A 216 27.01 14.13 51.85
C ASN A 216 25.79 13.18 52.06
N SER A 217 26.08 11.88 52.19
CA SER A 217 25.49 10.86 53.07
C SER A 217 23.97 10.70 53.31
N SER A 218 23.52 9.48 53.01
CA SER A 218 22.88 8.50 53.93
C SER A 218 21.89 9.00 55.00
N GLU A 219 20.60 8.69 54.82
CA GLU A 219 19.77 7.78 55.64
C GLU A 219 18.34 7.69 55.09
#